data_AF-A0A524FWL1-F1
#
_entry.id   AF-A0A524FWL1-F1
#
_cell.length_a   1.000
_cell.length_b   1.000
_cell.length_c   1.000
_cell.angle_alpha   90.00
_cell.angle_beta   90.00
_cell.angle_gamma   90.00
#
_symmetry.space_group_name_H-M   'P 1'
#
loop_
_entity.id
_entity.type
_entity.pdbx_description
1 polymer ?
#
loop_
_entity_poly.entity_id
_entity_poly.type
_entity_poly.pdbx_seq_one_letter_code
_entity_poly.pdbx_strand_id
1 'polypeptide(L)'
;MTTCSLCGKEDLCFTCPYCKGVYCGDHRLPEGHGCPAMHQVREDAKKKVARSVGDEEYEDNQTWASVMPKRNQKRIQKKTRRRRFSSQELRDLLIACVLVTLVGISILGSPYGIVLALQRFAFYITSSFWWVPIGMILIFLLSFIGHELAHKFTAQHYGMWSEFRMTSMGYYLSAIAIIFSVPIFGTGTVYTSGTNNRDHDAKANLAGPLSNFFFASLLVVVAIFATIALSSAMLSNVLFLVQYGVIINGILGLFNMIPFQPFDGATVKDWNLSVWITLTIGLISMVIIGYLVIPMLYL
;
A
#
# COMPACT_ATOMS: atom_id res chain seq x y z
N MET A 1 52.89 -15.56 -39.85
CA MET A 1 51.95 -15.12 -38.80
C MET A 1 52.42 -13.78 -38.29
N THR A 2 51.53 -12.86 -37.92
CA THR A 2 51.94 -11.59 -37.33
C THR A 2 52.46 -11.86 -35.92
N THR A 3 53.66 -11.38 -35.60
CA THR A 3 54.28 -11.51 -34.28
C THR A 3 53.99 -10.29 -33.43
N CYS A 4 53.86 -10.48 -32.12
CA CYS A 4 53.75 -9.36 -31.20
C CYS A 4 55.05 -8.56 -31.19
N SER A 5 54.97 -7.25 -31.42
CA SER A 5 56.14 -6.35 -31.43
C SER A 5 56.87 -6.22 -30.09
N LEU A 6 56.28 -6.69 -28.98
CA LEU A 6 56.87 -6.61 -27.64
C LEU A 6 57.46 -7.94 -27.17
N CYS A 7 56.70 -9.05 -27.28
CA CYS A 7 57.11 -10.35 -26.74
C CYS A 7 57.47 -11.40 -27.81
N GLY A 8 57.33 -11.08 -29.10
CA GLY A 8 57.68 -11.98 -30.21
C GLY A 8 56.76 -13.20 -30.37
N LYS A 9 55.71 -13.35 -29.54
CA LYS A 9 54.77 -14.47 -29.60
C LYS A 9 53.98 -14.45 -30.91
N GLU A 10 53.91 -15.60 -31.59
CA GLU A 10 53.05 -15.85 -32.74
C GLU A 10 51.66 -16.27 -32.25
N ASP A 11 50.78 -15.28 -32.09
CA ASP A 11 49.41 -15.46 -31.59
C ASP A 11 48.47 -14.51 -32.35
N LEU A 12 47.17 -14.55 -32.09
CA LEU A 12 46.21 -13.60 -32.67
C LEU A 12 46.58 -12.18 -32.24
N CYS A 13 47.11 -11.40 -33.18
CA CYS A 13 47.57 -10.04 -32.91
C CYS A 13 46.51 -8.97 -33.24
N PHE A 14 46.48 -7.94 -32.41
CA PHE A 14 45.60 -6.78 -32.47
C PHE A 14 46.42 -5.51 -32.74
N THR A 15 45.89 -4.62 -33.56
CA THR A 15 46.51 -3.31 -33.83
C THR A 15 45.99 -2.28 -32.84
N CYS A 16 46.89 -1.60 -32.12
CA CYS A 16 46.52 -0.52 -31.21
C CYS A 16 46.05 0.72 -32.01
N PRO A 17 44.87 1.29 -31.72
CA PRO A 17 44.34 2.42 -32.48
C PRO A 17 45.12 3.73 -32.29
N TYR A 18 45.96 3.83 -31.24
CA TYR A 18 46.72 5.03 -30.91
C TYR A 18 48.14 5.01 -31.50
N CYS A 19 48.93 3.97 -31.21
CA CYS A 19 50.32 3.85 -31.71
C CYS A 19 50.46 3.05 -33.01
N LYS A 20 49.39 2.41 -33.49
CA LYS A 20 49.38 1.53 -34.68
C LYS A 20 50.31 0.30 -34.60
N GLY A 21 50.85 -0.02 -33.43
CA GLY A 21 51.64 -1.23 -33.17
C GLY A 21 50.78 -2.49 -33.11
N VAL A 22 51.40 -3.66 -33.32
CA VAL A 22 50.75 -4.96 -33.40
C VAL A 22 51.11 -5.81 -32.17
N TYR A 23 50.11 -6.24 -31.40
CA TYR A 23 50.30 -6.87 -30.08
C TYR A 23 49.43 -8.10 -29.89
N CYS A 24 49.91 -9.12 -29.15
CA CYS A 24 49.12 -10.31 -28.81
C CYS A 24 48.01 -10.01 -27.77
N GLY A 25 47.17 -11.00 -27.46
CA GLY A 25 46.08 -10.87 -26.48
C GLY A 25 46.49 -10.31 -25.11
N ASP A 26 47.69 -10.67 -24.62
CA ASP A 26 48.20 -10.23 -23.32
C ASP A 26 48.65 -8.75 -23.34
N HIS A 27 49.18 -8.28 -24.48
CA HIS A 27 49.74 -6.93 -24.64
C HIS A 27 48.84 -5.97 -25.43
N ARG A 28 47.60 -6.37 -25.76
CA ARG A 28 46.68 -5.56 -26.59
C ARG A 28 46.26 -4.24 -25.94
N LEU A 29 46.26 -4.16 -24.61
CA LEU A 29 45.89 -2.97 -23.87
C LEU A 29 47.02 -1.92 -23.92
N PRO A 30 46.71 -0.62 -24.09
CA PRO A 30 47.71 0.46 -24.12
C PRO A 30 48.66 0.48 -22.91
N GLU A 31 48.16 0.07 -21.74
CA GLU A 31 48.96 -0.05 -20.51
C GLU A 31 49.91 -1.25 -20.54
N GLY A 32 49.48 -2.37 -21.15
CA GLY A 32 50.24 -3.63 -21.18
C GLY A 32 51.47 -3.59 -22.09
N HIS A 33 51.49 -2.71 -23.11
CA HIS A 33 52.65 -2.52 -23.98
C HIS A 33 53.32 -1.15 -23.83
N GLY A 34 52.92 -0.35 -22.83
CA GLY A 34 53.49 0.99 -22.61
C GLY A 34 53.35 1.91 -23.82
N CYS A 35 52.13 2.12 -24.31
CA CYS A 35 51.85 2.87 -25.53
C CYS A 35 52.53 4.27 -25.54
N PRO A 36 53.26 4.67 -26.60
CA PRO A 36 53.85 6.01 -26.67
C PRO A 36 52.80 7.13 -26.70
N ALA A 37 51.58 6.81 -27.14
CA ALA A 37 50.44 7.73 -27.18
C ALA A 37 49.55 7.63 -25.92
N MET A 38 50.09 7.23 -24.75
CA MET A 38 49.32 7.10 -23.51
C MET A 38 48.58 8.39 -23.09
N HIS A 39 49.09 9.57 -23.46
CA HIS A 39 48.38 10.84 -23.25
C HIS A 39 47.02 10.87 -23.97
N GLN A 40 46.98 10.45 -25.24
CA GLN A 40 45.74 10.41 -26.02
C GLN A 40 44.76 9.37 -25.49
N VAL A 41 45.27 8.20 -25.08
CA VAL A 41 44.47 7.15 -24.44
C VAL A 41 43.74 7.68 -23.19
N ARG A 42 44.44 8.45 -22.36
CA ARG A 42 43.88 9.07 -21.15
C ARG A 42 42.80 10.09 -21.46
N GLU A 43 43.03 10.97 -22.43
CA GLU A 43 42.05 11.99 -22.84
C GLU A 43 40.78 11.36 -23.42
N ASP A 44 40.91 10.30 -24.22
CA ASP A 44 39.76 9.61 -24.80
C ASP A 44 38.94 8.84 -23.74
N ALA A 45 39.62 8.29 -22.72
CA ALA A 45 38.96 7.68 -21.56
C ALA A 45 38.19 8.73 -20.73
N LYS A 46 38.79 9.90 -20.46
CA LYS A 46 38.11 11.02 -19.77
C LYS A 46 36.83 11.43 -20.51
N LYS A 47 36.90 11.61 -21.84
CA LYS A 47 35.74 11.97 -22.68
C LYS A 47 34.62 10.92 -22.66
N LYS A 48 34.94 9.63 -22.55
CA LYS A 48 33.94 8.56 -22.42
C LYS A 48 33.26 8.58 -21.05
N VAL A 49 34.03 8.80 -19.98
CA VAL A 49 33.48 8.93 -18.62
C VAL A 49 32.59 10.17 -18.50
N ALA A 50 33.03 11.32 -19.01
CA ALA A 50 32.23 12.55 -19.03
C ALA A 50 30.88 12.34 -19.72
N ARG A 51 30.87 11.72 -20.92
CA ARG A 51 29.62 11.38 -21.63
C ARG A 51 28.70 10.44 -20.86
N SER A 52 29.24 9.56 -20.01
CA SER A 52 28.43 8.62 -19.21
C SER A 52 27.86 9.22 -17.92
N VAL A 53 28.43 10.32 -17.44
CA VAL A 53 28.05 10.97 -16.17
C VAL A 53 27.17 12.21 -16.37
N GLY A 54 27.01 12.68 -17.62
CA GLY A 54 26.27 13.90 -17.96
C GLY A 54 27.18 15.13 -17.88
N ASP A 55 26.93 16.13 -18.73
CA ASP A 55 27.74 17.34 -18.91
C ASP A 55 27.72 18.26 -17.68
N GLU A 56 28.32 17.82 -16.58
CA GLU A 56 28.82 18.73 -15.54
C GLU A 56 30.29 19.01 -15.84
N GLU A 57 30.55 20.28 -16.15
CA GLU A 57 31.81 20.88 -16.55
C GLU A 57 32.98 20.42 -15.66
N TYR A 58 33.92 19.69 -16.24
CA TYR A 58 35.08 19.15 -15.53
C TYR A 58 36.15 20.25 -15.44
N GLU A 59 36.14 21.04 -14.36
CA GLU A 59 37.23 21.99 -14.06
C GLU A 59 38.55 21.23 -13.85
N ASP A 60 39.54 21.60 -14.66
CA ASP A 60 40.91 21.07 -14.66
C ASP A 60 41.64 21.48 -13.38
N ASN A 61 41.44 20.72 -12.29
CA ASN A 61 42.26 20.86 -11.10
C ASN A 61 43.54 20.04 -11.24
N GLN A 62 44.59 20.72 -11.74
CA GLN A 62 45.97 20.29 -11.73
C GLN A 62 46.48 20.13 -10.28
N THR A 63 46.33 18.95 -9.68
CA THR A 63 47.23 18.48 -8.63
C THR A 63 47.27 16.97 -8.60
N TRP A 64 48.47 16.42 -8.77
CA TRP A 64 48.78 14.99 -8.69
C TRP A 64 48.83 14.51 -7.24
N ALA A 65 47.77 14.74 -6.47
CA ALA A 65 47.60 14.12 -5.17
C ALA A 65 46.80 12.83 -5.36
N SER A 66 47.31 11.73 -4.80
CA SER A 66 46.67 10.43 -4.64
C SER A 66 45.44 10.50 -3.73
N VAL A 67 44.49 11.36 -4.06
CA VAL A 67 43.20 11.40 -3.42
C VAL A 67 42.34 10.42 -4.21
N MET A 68 42.33 9.16 -3.77
CA MET A 68 41.13 8.35 -3.96
C MET A 68 39.97 9.25 -3.55
N PRO A 69 39.01 9.57 -4.44
CA PRO A 69 37.85 10.30 -4.01
C PRO A 69 37.21 9.42 -2.95
N LYS A 70 37.36 9.80 -1.67
CA LYS A 70 36.55 9.21 -0.61
C LYS A 70 35.16 9.35 -1.15
N ARG A 71 34.53 8.22 -1.44
CA ARG A 71 33.15 8.10 -1.92
C ARG A 71 32.26 8.59 -0.79
N ASN A 72 32.32 9.89 -0.51
CA ASN A 72 31.31 10.64 0.18
C ASN A 72 30.18 10.78 -0.84
N GLN A 73 29.55 9.64 -1.14
CA GLN A 73 28.12 9.61 -1.40
C GLN A 73 27.41 10.02 -0.10
N LYS A 74 27.69 11.23 0.39
CA LYS A 74 26.60 12.05 0.89
C LYS A 74 25.83 12.42 -0.37
N ARG A 75 25.07 11.45 -0.90
CA ARG A 75 23.83 11.75 -1.60
C ARG A 75 23.21 12.79 -0.69
N ILE A 76 23.18 14.04 -1.14
CA ILE A 76 22.25 15.01 -0.62
C ILE A 76 20.92 14.37 -0.99
N GLN A 77 20.46 13.43 -0.16
CA GLN A 77 19.07 13.15 0.01
C GLN A 77 18.56 14.51 0.44
N LYS A 78 18.15 15.33 -0.54
CA LYS A 78 17.08 16.27 -0.32
C LYS A 78 16.09 15.42 0.46
N LYS A 79 15.97 15.70 1.77
CA LYS A 79 14.84 15.29 2.57
C LYS A 79 13.68 16.00 1.90
N THR A 80 13.27 15.52 0.73
CA THR A 80 11.91 15.66 0.27
C THR A 80 11.17 15.09 1.47
N ARG A 81 10.41 15.95 2.17
CA ARG A 81 9.40 15.46 3.09
C ARG A 81 8.65 14.43 2.26
N ARG A 82 8.91 13.14 2.48
CA ARG A 82 8.25 12.06 1.75
C ARG A 82 6.78 12.32 2.05
N ARG A 83 6.04 12.82 1.05
CA ARG A 83 4.64 13.16 1.26
C ARG A 83 3.99 11.87 1.74
N ARG A 84 3.29 11.96 2.88
CA ARG A 84 2.67 10.79 3.51
C ARG A 84 1.67 10.13 2.57
N PHE A 85 1.13 10.89 1.62
CA PHE A 85 0.25 10.44 0.54
C PHE A 85 0.79 10.87 -0.82
N SER A 86 0.65 9.97 -1.79
CA SER A 86 0.90 10.22 -3.22
C SER A 86 -0.35 10.79 -3.89
N SER A 87 -0.19 11.52 -5.00
CA SER A 87 -1.34 12.03 -5.76
C SER A 87 -2.17 10.90 -6.37
N GLN A 88 -1.54 9.78 -6.74
CA GLN A 88 -2.23 8.60 -7.25
C GLN A 88 -3.04 7.91 -6.15
N GLU A 89 -2.43 7.75 -4.97
CA GLU A 89 -3.09 7.23 -3.79
C GLU A 89 -4.32 8.04 -3.38
N LEU A 90 -4.22 9.37 -3.35
CA LEU A 90 -5.36 10.23 -3.00
C LEU A 90 -6.52 10.05 -3.98
N ARG A 91 -6.22 9.93 -5.27
CA ARG A 91 -7.23 9.69 -6.31
C ARG A 91 -7.90 8.33 -6.11
N ASP A 92 -7.12 7.28 -5.91
CA ASP A 92 -7.64 5.93 -5.77
C ASP A 92 -8.44 5.78 -4.45
N LEU A 93 -7.99 6.42 -3.37
CA LEU A 93 -8.73 6.50 -2.11
C LEU A 93 -10.05 7.27 -2.26
N LEU A 94 -10.07 8.37 -3.01
CA LEU A 94 -11.29 9.11 -3.30
C LEU A 94 -12.28 8.24 -4.08
N ILE A 95 -11.81 7.53 -5.11
CA ILE A 95 -12.65 6.60 -5.88
C ILE A 95 -13.23 5.50 -4.96
N ALA A 96 -12.41 4.93 -4.08
CA ALA A 96 -12.87 3.95 -3.10
C ALA A 96 -13.93 4.54 -2.16
N CYS A 97 -13.76 5.77 -1.67
CA CYS A 97 -14.75 6.45 -0.83
C CYS A 97 -16.10 6.63 -1.56
N VAL A 98 -16.07 6.99 -2.85
CA VAL A 98 -17.30 7.09 -3.67
C VAL A 98 -17.98 5.74 -3.78
N LEU A 99 -17.23 4.67 -4.06
CA LEU A 99 -17.80 3.32 -4.17
C LEU A 99 -18.36 2.81 -2.84
N VAL A 100 -17.64 3.02 -1.73
CA VAL A 100 -18.11 2.68 -0.37
C VAL A 100 -19.42 3.41 -0.07
N THR A 101 -19.52 4.69 -0.44
CA THR A 101 -20.75 5.48 -0.26
C THR A 101 -21.92 4.87 -1.05
N LEU A 102 -21.69 4.47 -2.31
CA LEU A 102 -22.72 3.82 -3.14
C LEU A 102 -23.15 2.47 -2.57
N VAL A 103 -22.21 1.66 -2.08
CA VAL A 103 -22.53 0.39 -1.39
C VAL A 103 -23.34 0.68 -0.12
N GLY A 104 -22.93 1.67 0.68
CA GLY A 104 -23.65 2.08 1.90
C GLY A 104 -25.10 2.49 1.64
N ILE A 105 -25.35 3.26 0.57
CA ILE A 105 -26.69 3.61 0.12
C ILE A 105 -27.45 2.35 -0.31
N SER A 106 -26.82 1.43 -1.06
CA SER A 106 -27.47 0.20 -1.50
C SER A 106 -27.90 -0.70 -0.32
N ILE A 107 -27.11 -0.77 0.75
CA ILE A 107 -27.43 -1.62 1.92
C ILE A 107 -28.73 -1.20 2.62
N LEU A 108 -29.16 0.06 2.53
CA LEU A 108 -30.47 0.48 3.05
C LEU A 108 -31.63 -0.34 2.46
N GLY A 109 -31.48 -0.86 1.24
CA GLY A 109 -32.47 -1.70 0.56
C GLY A 109 -32.35 -3.20 0.84
N SER A 110 -31.38 -3.64 1.64
CA SER A 110 -31.16 -5.06 1.92
C SER A 110 -32.38 -5.71 2.60
N PRO A 111 -32.77 -6.96 2.20
CA PRO A 111 -32.16 -7.80 1.17
C PRO A 111 -32.72 -7.59 -0.26
N TYR A 112 -33.69 -6.69 -0.44
CA TYR A 112 -34.49 -6.54 -1.66
C TYR A 112 -33.88 -5.63 -2.74
N GLY A 113 -32.64 -5.17 -2.54
CA GLY A 113 -31.86 -4.45 -3.55
C GLY A 113 -32.12 -2.95 -3.63
N ILE A 114 -31.61 -2.33 -4.70
CA ILE A 114 -31.52 -0.86 -4.84
C ILE A 114 -32.87 -0.13 -4.95
N VAL A 115 -33.92 -0.80 -5.43
CA VAL A 115 -35.25 -0.19 -5.55
C VAL A 115 -35.83 0.14 -4.18
N LEU A 116 -35.73 -0.79 -3.23
CA LEU A 116 -36.17 -0.56 -1.85
C LEU A 116 -35.23 0.42 -1.12
N ALA A 117 -33.94 0.43 -1.49
CA ALA A 117 -32.97 1.38 -0.95
C ALA A 117 -33.41 2.83 -1.24
N LEU A 118 -33.80 3.12 -2.49
CA LEU A 118 -34.28 4.46 -2.88
C LEU A 118 -35.56 4.85 -2.15
N GLN A 119 -36.51 3.92 -2.01
CA GLN A 119 -37.76 4.18 -1.27
C GLN A 119 -37.49 4.48 0.22
N ARG A 120 -36.66 3.66 0.89
CA ARG A 120 -36.29 3.86 2.29
C ARG A 120 -35.48 5.13 2.49
N PHE A 121 -34.57 5.44 1.57
CA PHE A 121 -33.80 6.68 1.59
C PHE A 121 -34.73 7.90 1.48
N ALA A 122 -35.69 7.91 0.55
CA ALA A 122 -36.68 8.97 0.42
C ALA A 122 -37.56 9.11 1.67
N PHE A 123 -37.94 8.00 2.30
CA PHE A 123 -38.64 7.99 3.58
C PHE A 123 -37.82 8.66 4.68
N TYR A 124 -36.56 8.25 4.87
CA TYR A 124 -35.70 8.82 5.90
C TYR A 124 -35.48 10.34 5.71
N ILE A 125 -35.22 10.79 4.48
CA ILE A 125 -35.00 12.21 4.17
C ILE A 125 -36.22 13.08 4.44
N THR A 126 -37.43 12.56 4.21
CA THR A 126 -38.68 13.31 4.47
C THR A 126 -39.15 13.19 5.92
N SER A 127 -38.59 12.26 6.69
CA SER A 127 -38.87 12.05 8.12
C SER A 127 -37.97 12.90 9.04
N SER A 128 -38.25 12.91 10.35
CA SER A 128 -37.37 13.50 11.37
C SER A 128 -36.02 12.76 11.54
N PHE A 129 -35.84 11.62 10.87
CA PHE A 129 -34.68 10.74 10.96
C PHE A 129 -33.76 10.81 9.72
N TRP A 130 -33.72 11.97 9.03
CA TRP A 130 -32.84 12.24 7.88
C TRP A 130 -31.35 11.99 8.17
N TRP A 131 -30.95 12.04 9.44
CA TRP A 131 -29.59 11.79 9.90
C TRP A 131 -29.18 10.30 9.85
N VAL A 132 -30.13 9.36 9.82
CA VAL A 132 -29.85 7.91 9.76
C VAL A 132 -29.04 7.54 8.52
N PRO A 133 -29.49 7.81 7.27
CA PRO A 133 -28.72 7.46 6.08
C PRO A 133 -27.35 8.16 6.02
N ILE A 134 -27.24 9.37 6.53
CA ILE A 134 -25.96 10.10 6.61
C ILE A 134 -25.02 9.42 7.60
N GLY A 135 -25.51 9.04 8.77
CA GLY A 135 -24.71 8.32 9.75
C GLY A 135 -24.28 6.94 9.27
N MET A 136 -25.11 6.23 8.49
CA MET A 136 -24.74 4.96 7.84
C MET A 136 -23.55 5.15 6.90
N ILE A 137 -23.63 6.14 5.99
CA ILE A 137 -22.53 6.48 5.07
C ILE A 137 -21.27 6.84 5.85
N LEU A 138 -21.40 7.69 6.88
CA LEU A 138 -20.28 8.14 7.69
C LEU A 138 -19.61 6.97 8.43
N ILE A 139 -20.40 6.09 9.05
CA ILE A 139 -19.88 4.90 9.73
C ILE A 139 -19.12 4.01 8.76
N PHE A 140 -19.68 3.72 7.59
CA PHE A 140 -19.01 2.85 6.62
C PHE A 140 -17.71 3.49 6.10
N LEU A 141 -17.75 4.78 5.74
CA LEU A 141 -16.55 5.52 5.33
C LEU A 141 -15.47 5.52 6.42
N LEU A 142 -15.84 5.80 7.67
CA LEU A 142 -14.89 5.79 8.79
C LEU A 142 -14.32 4.40 9.06
N SER A 143 -15.13 3.36 8.92
CA SER A 143 -14.69 1.97 9.09
C SER A 143 -13.67 1.60 8.01
N PHE A 144 -13.98 1.89 6.75
CA PHE A 144 -13.09 1.63 5.62
C PHE A 144 -11.80 2.47 5.69
N ILE A 145 -11.91 3.79 5.86
CA ILE A 145 -10.75 4.67 5.94
C ILE A 145 -9.91 4.33 7.16
N GLY A 146 -10.53 4.06 8.31
CA GLY A 146 -9.83 3.67 9.52
C GLY A 146 -9.03 2.38 9.33
N HIS A 147 -9.61 1.40 8.65
CA HIS A 147 -8.95 0.16 8.24
C HIS A 147 -7.70 0.40 7.37
N GLU A 148 -7.87 1.10 6.24
CA GLU A 148 -6.78 1.36 5.30
C GLU A 148 -5.67 2.23 5.92
N LEU A 149 -6.04 3.21 6.75
CA LEU A 149 -5.09 4.04 7.47
C LEU A 149 -4.35 3.26 8.56
N ALA A 150 -5.00 2.32 9.24
CA ALA A 150 -4.35 1.48 10.25
C ALA A 150 -3.25 0.61 9.63
N HIS A 151 -3.53 -0.02 8.48
CA HIS A 151 -2.51 -0.72 7.69
C HIS A 151 -1.35 0.20 7.35
N LYS A 152 -1.66 1.34 6.71
CA LYS A 152 -0.66 2.27 6.21
C LYS A 152 0.21 2.87 7.30
N PHE A 153 -0.38 3.35 8.39
CA PHE A 153 0.36 3.99 9.47
C PHE A 153 1.22 2.98 10.23
N THR A 154 0.74 1.74 10.41
CA THR A 154 1.55 0.67 10.99
C THR A 154 2.72 0.31 10.06
N ALA A 155 2.47 0.23 8.75
CA ALA A 155 3.54 -0.02 7.79
C ALA A 155 4.62 1.09 7.80
N GLN A 156 4.18 2.35 7.79
CA GLN A 156 5.07 3.51 7.86
C GLN A 156 5.83 3.59 9.19
N HIS A 157 5.22 3.17 10.30
CA HIS A 157 5.88 3.10 11.60
C HIS A 157 7.09 2.14 11.57
N TYR A 158 6.96 1.02 10.88
CA TYR A 158 8.06 0.07 10.66
C TYR A 158 9.01 0.47 9.52
N GLY A 159 8.89 1.69 8.98
CA GLY A 159 9.77 2.23 7.93
C GLY A 159 9.49 1.70 6.53
N MET A 160 8.40 0.95 6.34
CA MET A 160 7.98 0.46 5.03
C MET A 160 7.37 1.58 4.19
N TRP A 161 7.57 1.51 2.88
CA TRP A 161 6.77 2.29 1.96
C TRP A 161 5.43 1.59 1.75
N SER A 162 4.35 2.35 1.82
CA SER A 162 2.96 1.87 1.71
C SER A 162 2.15 2.90 0.94
N GLU A 163 1.51 2.45 -0.13
CA GLU A 163 0.63 3.24 -1.00
C GLU A 163 -0.67 2.45 -1.24
N PHE A 164 -1.81 3.03 -0.90
CA PHE A 164 -3.11 2.45 -1.24
C PHE A 164 -3.35 2.53 -2.75
N ARG A 165 -3.72 1.40 -3.35
CA ARG A 165 -4.08 1.32 -4.77
C ARG A 165 -5.34 0.51 -4.95
N MET A 166 -6.24 1.04 -5.79
CA MET A 166 -7.47 0.36 -6.12
C MET A 166 -7.22 -0.66 -7.24
N THR A 167 -7.47 -1.95 -6.98
CA THR A 167 -7.29 -3.01 -7.97
C THR A 167 -8.56 -3.23 -8.80
N SER A 168 -8.42 -3.84 -9.99
CA SER A 168 -9.56 -4.24 -10.83
C SER A 168 -10.56 -5.12 -10.07
N MET A 169 -10.07 -6.02 -9.21
CA MET A 169 -10.91 -6.84 -8.33
C MET A 169 -11.70 -5.99 -7.32
N GLY A 170 -11.09 -4.95 -6.76
CA GLY A 170 -11.75 -3.97 -5.90
C GLY A 170 -13.01 -3.38 -6.55
N TYR A 171 -12.90 -2.99 -7.82
CA TYR A 171 -14.02 -2.47 -8.59
C TYR A 171 -15.13 -3.50 -8.83
N TYR A 172 -14.78 -4.73 -9.24
CA TYR A 172 -15.77 -5.78 -9.49
C TYR A 172 -16.53 -6.19 -8.22
N LEU A 173 -15.81 -6.36 -7.10
CA LEU A 173 -16.43 -6.67 -5.82
C LEU A 173 -17.36 -5.54 -5.35
N SER A 174 -16.94 -4.29 -5.53
CA SER A 174 -17.79 -3.12 -5.22
C SER A 174 -19.05 -3.10 -6.08
N ALA A 175 -18.94 -3.40 -7.38
CA ALA A 175 -20.10 -3.45 -8.28
C ALA A 175 -21.10 -4.53 -7.87
N ILE A 176 -20.62 -5.73 -7.55
CA ILE A 176 -21.45 -6.84 -7.05
C ILE A 176 -22.12 -6.44 -5.73
N ALA A 177 -21.37 -5.83 -4.81
CA ALA A 177 -21.88 -5.37 -3.53
C ALA A 177 -23.00 -4.32 -3.67
N ILE A 178 -22.88 -3.41 -4.65
CA ILE A 178 -23.94 -2.44 -4.97
C ILE A 178 -25.18 -3.14 -5.52
N ILE A 179 -25.03 -4.11 -6.43
CA ILE A 179 -26.16 -4.80 -7.08
C ILE A 179 -26.95 -5.65 -6.08
N PHE A 180 -26.25 -6.40 -5.23
CA PHE A 180 -26.86 -7.34 -4.30
C PHE A 180 -27.07 -6.76 -2.89
N SER A 181 -26.72 -5.49 -2.66
CA SER A 181 -26.82 -4.82 -1.35
C SER A 181 -26.12 -5.59 -0.23
N VAL A 182 -24.95 -6.15 -0.54
CA VAL A 182 -24.15 -6.96 0.39
C VAL A 182 -22.98 -6.12 0.93
N PRO A 183 -22.67 -6.19 2.24
CA PRO A 183 -21.57 -5.44 2.85
C PRO A 183 -20.18 -6.05 2.56
N ILE A 184 -19.89 -6.35 1.29
CA ILE A 184 -18.56 -6.79 0.86
C ILE A 184 -17.91 -5.62 0.13
N PHE A 185 -16.69 -5.27 0.50
CA PHE A 185 -15.92 -4.29 -0.26
C PHE A 185 -14.57 -4.89 -0.62
N GLY A 186 -14.21 -4.76 -1.89
CA GLY A 186 -12.96 -5.30 -2.38
C GLY A 186 -11.79 -4.50 -1.81
N THR A 187 -10.83 -5.23 -1.27
CA THR A 187 -9.67 -4.69 -0.58
C THR A 187 -8.79 -4.02 -1.63
N GLY A 188 -8.58 -2.71 -1.50
CA GLY A 188 -7.45 -2.10 -2.21
C GLY A 188 -6.20 -2.83 -1.74
N THR A 189 -5.26 -3.12 -2.65
CA THR A 189 -4.02 -3.77 -2.21
C THR A 189 -3.06 -2.68 -1.81
N VAL A 190 -2.62 -2.70 -0.56
CA VAL A 190 -1.52 -1.86 -0.09
C VAL A 190 -0.22 -2.51 -0.55
N TYR A 191 0.49 -1.86 -1.46
CA TYR A 191 1.82 -2.32 -1.85
C TYR A 191 2.82 -1.91 -0.76
N THR A 192 3.23 -2.88 0.07
CA THR A 192 4.32 -2.69 1.02
C THR A 192 5.66 -3.06 0.37
N SER A 193 6.65 -2.17 0.48
CA SER A 193 8.02 -2.45 0.03
C SER A 193 9.03 -1.86 1.01
N GLY A 194 10.14 -2.58 1.20
CA GLY A 194 11.28 -2.09 1.97
C GLY A 194 11.56 -2.79 3.30
N THR A 195 10.87 -3.90 3.61
CA THR A 195 11.26 -4.79 4.72
C THR A 195 11.43 -6.22 4.22
N ASN A 196 12.45 -6.92 4.75
CA ASN A 196 12.56 -8.38 4.65
C ASN A 196 12.02 -9.08 5.91
N ASN A 197 11.56 -8.30 6.90
CA ASN A 197 11.06 -8.83 8.16
C ASN A 197 9.56 -9.15 8.06
N ARG A 198 9.25 -10.45 8.01
CA ARG A 198 7.87 -10.98 7.95
C ARG A 198 7.02 -10.55 9.13
N ASP A 199 7.63 -10.27 10.29
CA ASP A 199 6.92 -9.82 11.49
C ASP A 199 6.31 -8.41 11.31
N HIS A 200 7.05 -7.49 10.69
CA HIS A 200 6.55 -6.13 10.46
C HIS A 200 5.44 -6.10 9.42
N ASP A 201 5.58 -6.91 8.37
CA ASP A 201 4.56 -7.05 7.32
C ASP A 201 3.27 -7.66 7.87
N ALA A 202 3.37 -8.73 8.66
CA ALA A 202 2.22 -9.34 9.31
C ALA A 202 1.51 -8.40 10.29
N LYS A 203 2.26 -7.60 11.07
CA LYS A 203 1.66 -6.60 11.97
C LYS A 203 0.96 -5.47 11.22
N ALA A 204 1.50 -5.06 10.06
CA ALA A 204 0.82 -4.09 9.21
C ALA A 204 -0.48 -4.67 8.64
N ASN A 205 -0.48 -5.91 8.16
CA ASN A 205 -1.68 -6.60 7.66
C ASN A 205 -2.68 -6.94 8.79
N LEU A 206 -2.23 -7.12 10.03
CA LEU A 206 -3.11 -7.30 11.18
C LEU A 206 -3.84 -5.99 11.58
N ALA A 207 -3.21 -4.83 11.35
CA ALA A 207 -3.66 -3.56 11.89
C ALA A 207 -5.04 -3.13 11.37
N GLY A 208 -5.36 -3.36 10.09
CA GLY A 208 -6.69 -3.03 9.57
C GLY A 208 -7.80 -3.90 10.16
N PRO A 209 -7.75 -5.24 10.11
CA PRO A 209 -8.73 -6.10 10.77
C PRO A 209 -8.87 -5.80 12.27
N LEU A 210 -7.77 -5.48 12.95
CA LEU A 210 -7.78 -5.09 14.36
C LEU A 210 -8.50 -3.75 14.58
N SER A 211 -8.33 -2.76 13.70
CA SER A 211 -9.05 -1.49 13.78
C SER A 211 -10.56 -1.66 13.61
N ASN A 212 -10.99 -2.56 12.71
CA ASN A 212 -12.40 -2.89 12.55
C ASN A 212 -12.96 -3.54 13.81
N PHE A 213 -12.25 -4.49 14.40
CA PHE A 213 -12.65 -5.08 15.69
C PHE A 213 -12.77 -4.02 16.79
N PHE A 214 -11.84 -3.07 16.83
CA PHE A 214 -11.87 -1.95 17.78
C PHE A 214 -13.10 -1.05 17.56
N PHE A 215 -13.41 -0.65 16.33
CA PHE A 215 -14.60 0.16 16.04
C PHE A 215 -15.90 -0.57 16.36
N ALA A 216 -16.01 -1.85 16.02
CA ALA A 216 -17.16 -2.68 16.39
C ALA A 216 -17.34 -2.72 17.92
N SER A 217 -16.25 -2.95 18.66
CA SER A 217 -16.27 -2.99 20.13
C SER A 217 -16.71 -1.65 20.73
N LEU A 218 -16.21 -0.53 20.20
CA LEU A 218 -16.60 0.82 20.63
C LEU A 218 -18.10 1.07 20.39
N LEU A 219 -18.61 0.66 19.23
CA LEU A 219 -20.03 0.78 18.90
C LEU A 219 -20.92 -0.06 19.81
N VAL A 220 -20.50 -1.26 20.22
CA VAL A 220 -21.24 -2.05 21.23
C VAL A 220 -21.33 -1.30 22.57
N VAL A 221 -20.26 -0.63 22.99
CA VAL A 221 -20.30 0.21 24.20
C VAL A 221 -21.30 1.37 24.01
N VAL A 222 -21.32 2.02 22.85
CA VAL A 222 -22.30 3.07 22.51
C VAL A 222 -23.74 2.53 22.56
N ALA A 223 -24.00 1.31 22.09
CA ALA A 223 -25.34 0.69 22.20
C ALA A 223 -25.82 0.59 23.65
N ILE A 224 -24.95 0.15 24.57
CA ILE A 224 -25.28 0.01 25.99
C ILE A 224 -25.56 1.37 26.63
N PHE A 225 -24.79 2.41 26.30
CA PHE A 225 -25.09 3.75 26.81
C PHE A 225 -26.38 4.34 26.22
N ALA A 226 -26.67 4.06 24.95
CA ALA A 226 -27.87 4.53 24.27
C ALA A 226 -29.16 4.01 24.93
N THR A 227 -29.19 2.74 25.36
CA THR A 227 -30.37 2.15 26.03
C THR A 227 -30.69 2.82 27.37
N ILE A 228 -29.69 3.41 28.03
CA ILE A 228 -29.86 4.11 29.30
C ILE A 228 -30.25 5.58 29.08
N ALA A 229 -29.71 6.22 28.03
CA ALA A 229 -29.78 7.67 27.85
C ALA A 229 -30.94 8.16 26.95
N LEU A 230 -31.52 7.30 26.10
CA LEU A 230 -32.46 7.73 25.06
C LEU A 230 -33.89 7.26 25.28
N SER A 231 -34.86 8.06 24.82
CA SER A 231 -36.27 7.70 24.72
C SER A 231 -36.53 6.66 23.62
N SER A 232 -37.60 5.87 23.75
CA SER A 232 -37.94 4.75 22.84
C SER A 232 -37.94 5.09 21.34
N ALA A 233 -38.45 6.25 20.94
CA ALA A 233 -38.52 6.65 19.53
C ALA A 233 -37.14 6.98 18.90
N MET A 234 -36.22 7.56 19.66
CA MET A 234 -34.84 7.81 19.20
C MET A 234 -33.97 6.57 19.35
N LEU A 235 -34.23 5.77 20.39
CA LEU A 235 -33.45 4.59 20.72
C LEU A 235 -33.41 3.58 19.57
N SER A 236 -34.55 3.29 18.94
CA SER A 236 -34.63 2.33 17.83
C SER A 236 -33.78 2.75 16.62
N ASN A 237 -33.85 4.02 16.22
CA ASN A 237 -33.07 4.54 15.09
C ASN A 237 -31.56 4.61 15.41
N VAL A 238 -31.19 4.97 16.63
CA VAL A 238 -29.79 4.99 17.06
C VAL A 238 -29.24 3.57 17.14
N LEU A 239 -29.98 2.62 17.73
CA LEU A 239 -29.55 1.23 17.83
C LEU A 239 -29.52 0.54 16.47
N PHE A 240 -30.40 0.88 15.53
CA PHE A 240 -30.30 0.43 14.14
C PHE A 240 -28.99 0.90 13.49
N LEU A 241 -28.61 2.16 13.70
CA LEU A 241 -27.37 2.73 13.16
C LEU A 241 -26.12 2.08 13.78
N VAL A 242 -26.16 1.85 15.10
CA VAL A 242 -25.08 1.16 15.84
C VAL A 242 -24.99 -0.31 15.39
N GLN A 243 -26.13 -1.00 15.27
CA GLN A 243 -26.21 -2.35 14.75
C GLN A 243 -25.52 -2.47 13.39
N TYR A 244 -25.87 -1.58 12.46
CA TYR A 244 -25.24 -1.51 11.15
C TYR A 244 -23.73 -1.35 11.26
N GLY A 245 -23.25 -0.42 12.09
CA GLY A 245 -21.82 -0.19 12.24
C GLY A 245 -21.05 -1.37 12.82
N VAL A 246 -21.64 -2.08 13.81
CA VAL A 246 -21.04 -3.31 14.37
C VAL A 246 -20.96 -4.41 13.31
N ILE A 247 -22.03 -4.61 12.54
CA ILE A 247 -22.08 -5.62 11.47
C ILE A 247 -21.06 -5.30 10.36
N ILE A 248 -21.01 -4.05 9.89
CA ILE A 248 -20.08 -3.63 8.83
C ILE A 248 -18.63 -3.84 9.26
N ASN A 249 -18.25 -3.38 10.46
CA ASN A 249 -16.89 -3.55 10.95
C ASN A 249 -16.54 -5.03 11.14
N GLY A 250 -17.45 -5.82 11.70
CA GLY A 250 -17.29 -7.26 11.83
C GLY A 250 -17.06 -7.93 10.47
N ILE A 251 -17.90 -7.65 9.48
CA ILE A 251 -17.80 -8.26 8.14
C ILE A 251 -16.56 -7.78 7.39
N LEU A 252 -16.25 -6.48 7.38
CA LEU A 252 -15.03 -5.96 6.73
C LEU A 252 -13.76 -6.56 7.35
N GLY A 253 -13.72 -6.71 8.68
CA GLY A 253 -12.63 -7.38 9.36
C GLY A 253 -12.53 -8.86 8.96
N LEU A 254 -13.65 -9.59 8.94
CA LEU A 254 -13.66 -11.02 8.57
C LEU A 254 -13.26 -11.26 7.13
N PHE A 255 -13.73 -10.42 6.21
CA PHE A 255 -13.39 -10.54 4.80
C PHE A 255 -11.88 -10.37 4.58
N ASN A 256 -11.26 -9.43 5.28
CA ASN A 256 -9.80 -9.27 5.27
C ASN A 256 -9.05 -10.39 6.00
N MET A 257 -9.67 -11.06 6.97
CA MET A 257 -9.07 -12.19 7.67
C MET A 257 -9.19 -13.52 6.93
N ILE A 258 -9.73 -13.56 5.71
CA ILE A 258 -9.75 -14.77 4.88
C ILE A 258 -8.31 -15.28 4.67
N PRO A 259 -8.02 -16.58 4.90
CA PRO A 259 -6.65 -17.09 4.96
C PRO A 259 -6.07 -17.42 3.57
N PHE A 260 -6.37 -16.60 2.55
CA PHE A 260 -5.92 -16.78 1.17
C PHE A 260 -5.57 -15.41 0.56
N GLN A 261 -4.57 -15.35 -0.31
CA GLN A 261 -4.25 -14.11 -1.04
C GLN A 261 -5.42 -13.73 -1.96
N PRO A 262 -5.75 -12.43 -2.13
CA PRO A 262 -4.99 -11.23 -1.75
C PRO A 262 -5.32 -10.64 -0.36
N PHE A 263 -6.02 -11.37 0.51
CA PHE A 263 -6.49 -10.85 1.79
C PHE A 263 -5.39 -10.82 2.86
N ASP A 264 -5.48 -9.87 3.79
CA ASP A 264 -4.51 -9.67 4.87
C ASP A 264 -4.30 -10.91 5.75
N GLY A 265 -5.38 -11.66 5.96
CA GLY A 265 -5.44 -12.85 6.81
C GLY A 265 -4.50 -13.95 6.34
N ALA A 266 -4.14 -13.99 5.06
CA ALA A 266 -3.14 -14.91 4.55
C ALA A 266 -1.78 -14.68 5.21
N THR A 267 -1.29 -13.44 5.21
CA THR A 267 -0.01 -13.08 5.84
C THR A 267 -0.06 -13.25 7.36
N VAL A 268 -1.18 -12.87 8.00
CA VAL A 268 -1.35 -12.99 9.46
C VAL A 268 -1.34 -14.46 9.90
N LYS A 269 -2.05 -15.34 9.19
CA LYS A 269 -2.07 -16.78 9.47
C LYS A 269 -0.69 -17.41 9.33
N ASP A 270 0.03 -17.07 8.27
CA ASP A 270 1.39 -17.58 8.03
C ASP A 270 2.40 -17.11 9.07
N TRP A 271 2.16 -15.94 9.68
CA TRP A 271 2.99 -15.39 10.76
C TRP A 271 2.64 -15.98 12.12
N ASN A 272 1.37 -15.98 12.51
CA ASN A 272 0.91 -16.49 13.79
C ASN A 272 -0.56 -16.96 13.72
N LEU A 273 -0.74 -18.28 13.68
CA LEU A 273 -2.06 -18.90 13.63
C LEU A 273 -2.94 -18.56 14.84
N SER A 274 -2.37 -18.46 16.05
CA SER A 274 -3.14 -18.15 17.26
C SER A 274 -3.70 -16.73 17.23
N VAL A 275 -2.92 -15.75 16.77
CA VAL A 275 -3.39 -14.36 16.58
C VAL A 275 -4.50 -14.33 15.53
N TRP A 276 -4.30 -15.05 14.41
CA TRP A 276 -5.30 -15.14 13.36
C TRP A 276 -6.63 -15.71 13.87
N ILE A 277 -6.60 -16.84 14.58
CA ILE A 277 -7.79 -17.50 15.15
C ILE A 277 -8.48 -16.55 16.15
N THR A 278 -7.73 -15.97 17.07
CA THR A 278 -8.28 -15.13 18.15
C THR A 278 -9.03 -13.92 17.58
N LEU A 279 -8.41 -13.20 16.65
CA LEU A 279 -9.06 -12.04 16.03
C LEU A 279 -10.25 -12.45 15.15
N THR A 280 -10.15 -13.56 14.41
CA THR A 280 -11.26 -14.08 13.61
C THR A 280 -12.46 -14.43 14.49
N ILE A 281 -12.26 -15.12 15.60
CA ILE A 281 -13.33 -15.44 16.57
C ILE A 281 -13.91 -14.15 17.16
N GLY A 282 -13.07 -13.17 17.52
CA GLY A 282 -13.53 -11.87 18.01
C GLY A 282 -14.39 -11.12 16.99
N LEU A 283 -14.03 -11.15 15.72
CA LEU A 283 -14.83 -10.51 14.67
C LEU A 283 -16.14 -11.28 14.41
N ILE A 284 -16.13 -12.61 14.44
CA ILE A 284 -17.36 -13.43 14.36
C ILE A 284 -18.29 -13.08 15.53
N SER A 285 -17.77 -12.96 16.75
CA SER A 285 -18.60 -12.61 17.91
C SER A 285 -19.22 -11.23 17.77
N MET A 286 -18.50 -10.24 17.22
CA MET A 286 -19.07 -8.92 16.91
C MET A 286 -20.23 -9.03 15.90
N VAL A 287 -20.09 -9.84 14.85
CA VAL A 287 -21.18 -10.07 13.88
C VAL A 287 -22.38 -10.72 14.54
N ILE A 288 -22.17 -11.73 15.40
CA ILE A 288 -23.25 -12.39 16.16
C ILE A 288 -23.95 -11.38 17.08
N ILE A 289 -23.20 -10.54 17.79
CA ILE A 289 -23.76 -9.47 18.64
C ILE A 289 -24.61 -8.52 17.80
N GLY A 290 -24.11 -8.11 16.63
CA GLY A 290 -24.84 -7.24 15.70
C GLY A 290 -26.16 -7.85 15.20
N TYR A 291 -26.20 -9.13 14.84
CA TYR A 291 -27.42 -9.75 14.31
C TYR A 291 -28.39 -10.24 15.39
N LEU A 292 -27.90 -10.68 16.56
CA LEU A 292 -28.74 -11.33 17.56
C LEU A 292 -28.97 -10.47 18.81
N VAL A 293 -27.95 -9.77 19.31
CA VAL A 293 -28.03 -9.10 20.62
C VAL A 293 -28.57 -7.69 20.49
N ILE A 294 -28.05 -6.87 19.57
CA ILE A 294 -28.46 -5.47 19.44
C ILE A 294 -29.95 -5.32 19.09
N PRO A 295 -30.54 -6.14 18.19
CA PRO A 295 -31.99 -6.10 17.92
C PRO A 295 -32.86 -6.33 19.16
N MET A 296 -32.44 -7.19 20.08
CA MET A 296 -33.19 -7.45 21.32
C MET A 296 -33.22 -6.25 22.28
N LEU A 297 -32.40 -5.23 22.06
CA LEU A 297 -32.35 -4.03 22.92
C LEU A 297 -33.41 -2.98 22.55
N TYR A 298 -34.09 -3.11 21.40
CA TYR A 298 -35.10 -2.16 20.93
C TYR A 298 -36.33 -2.79 20.28
N LEU A 299 -36.47 -4.12 20.38
CA LEU A 299 -37.73 -4.85 20.17
C LEU A 299 -38.54 -4.85 21.46
#